data_AF-A0A260YW54-F1
#
_entry.id   AF-A0A260YW54-F1
#
_cell.length_a   1.000
_cell.length_b   1.000
_cell.length_c   1.000
_cell.angle_alpha   90.00
_cell.angle_beta   90.00
_cell.angle_gamma   90.00
#
_symmetry.space_group_name_H-M   'P 1'
#
loop_
_entity.id
_entity.type
_entity.pdbx_description
1 polymer ?
#
loop_
_entity_poly.entity_id
_entity_poly.type
_entity_poly.pdbx_seq_one_letter_code
_entity_poly.pdbx_strand_id
1 'polypeptide(L)'
;MQNCQRGNGRPKPFRLLDLPPKILLRIIPLIDIFELALATRKTRRVLKSLKIPVDHFIIQHLEGKHGFSFGIEGGTAVSWYFVDVPQVKDPKDFMSFFSIEGIDFPTRTKNQKECFDHCNGYDNVSIYNSSKHKSGYRPFRETFNVADITKRSKGQQYHNVRYTPITMSGAALPKCWTPNVPDDYQTCLDCFIRFVEVVFKCGVTGYHMDIKSVPNFGKFFTKNVIKNSCRTFELSGVRPQEDSPLTMEAYDIDWVLTNTPINTKLTINCDRIAGNFKLEVKTLFDAFKTEKCDMKRRMDNYEPTPLHILSDWYDGTVYPNARDIHRRDGMTATIVVHNECFIFVVWHKKSHKH
;
A
#
# COMPACT_ATOMS: atom_id res chain seq x y z
N MET A 1 31.35 27.49 -59.34
CA MET A 1 30.88 27.61 -57.94
C MET A 1 29.53 26.91 -57.82
N GLN A 2 29.50 25.69 -57.29
CA GLN A 2 28.26 25.01 -56.90
C GLN A 2 28.19 24.99 -55.37
N ASN A 3 27.14 25.60 -54.83
CA ASN A 3 26.90 25.76 -53.41
C ASN A 3 26.57 24.43 -52.75
N CYS A 4 27.48 23.95 -51.89
CA CYS A 4 27.18 22.93 -50.88
C CYS A 4 26.27 23.53 -49.80
N GLN A 5 24.96 23.30 -49.88
CA GLN A 5 24.11 23.46 -48.70
C GLN A 5 24.26 22.23 -47.79
N ARG A 6 25.03 22.40 -46.72
CA ARG A 6 25.09 21.47 -45.58
C ARG A 6 23.74 21.52 -44.85
N GLY A 7 22.92 20.49 -45.04
CA GLY A 7 21.75 20.27 -44.19
C GLY A 7 22.19 19.96 -42.78
N ASN A 8 21.73 20.75 -41.81
CA ASN A 8 21.87 20.49 -40.37
C ASN A 8 21.11 19.20 -40.00
N GLY A 9 21.75 18.05 -40.18
CA GLY A 9 21.20 16.73 -39.85
C GLY A 9 21.13 16.52 -38.35
N ARG A 10 20.14 17.11 -37.68
CA ARG A 10 19.74 16.62 -36.35
C ARG A 10 19.28 15.16 -36.53
N PRO A 11 19.87 14.20 -35.80
CA PRO A 11 19.43 12.82 -35.88
C PRO A 11 17.93 12.76 -35.59
N LYS A 12 17.17 12.08 -36.47
CA LYS A 12 15.73 11.91 -36.28
C LYS A 12 15.51 11.06 -35.02
N PRO A 13 14.60 11.46 -34.12
CA PRO A 13 14.34 10.69 -32.91
C PRO A 13 13.88 9.27 -33.28
N PHE A 14 14.46 8.28 -32.60
CA PHE A 14 14.08 6.88 -32.78
C PHE A 14 12.67 6.67 -32.18
N ARG A 15 11.81 5.93 -32.89
CA ARG A 15 10.45 5.63 -32.42
C ARG A 15 10.48 4.44 -31.47
N LEU A 16 10.45 4.71 -30.17
CA LEU A 16 10.50 3.69 -29.12
C LEU A 16 9.55 2.52 -29.38
N LEU A 17 8.28 2.80 -29.69
CA LEU A 17 7.23 1.79 -29.89
C LEU A 17 7.37 0.96 -31.17
N ASP A 18 8.26 1.36 -32.08
CA ASP A 18 8.51 0.62 -33.33
C ASP A 18 9.70 -0.35 -33.17
N LEU A 19 10.31 -0.42 -31.96
CA LEU A 19 11.36 -1.38 -31.63
C LEU A 19 10.82 -2.82 -31.60
N PRO A 20 11.66 -3.83 -31.92
CA PRO A 20 11.33 -5.22 -31.72
C PRO A 20 10.92 -5.54 -30.27
N PRO A 21 9.96 -6.44 -30.03
CA PRO A 21 9.48 -6.80 -28.70
C PRO A 21 10.58 -7.15 -27.69
N LYS A 22 11.61 -7.89 -28.11
CA LYS A 22 12.74 -8.26 -27.26
C LYS A 22 13.54 -7.04 -26.78
N ILE A 23 13.66 -6.00 -27.60
CA ILE A 23 14.38 -4.78 -27.22
C ILE A 23 13.49 -3.93 -26.30
N LEU A 24 12.20 -3.82 -26.62
CA LEU A 24 11.23 -3.14 -25.76
C LEU A 24 11.22 -3.72 -24.34
N LEU A 25 11.17 -5.05 -24.19
CA LEU A 25 11.20 -5.70 -22.88
C LEU A 25 12.47 -5.42 -22.06
N ARG A 26 13.59 -5.06 -22.70
CA ARG A 26 14.82 -4.65 -22.01
C ARG A 26 14.82 -3.19 -21.57
N ILE A 27 14.06 -2.34 -22.27
CA ILE A 27 13.96 -0.90 -21.97
C ILE A 27 12.85 -0.63 -20.96
N ILE A 28 11.77 -1.42 -21.00
CA ILE A 28 10.59 -1.27 -20.15
C ILE A 28 10.91 -1.13 -18.65
N PRO A 29 11.83 -1.92 -18.06
CA PRO A 29 12.18 -1.77 -16.65
C PRO A 29 12.83 -0.42 -16.30
N LEU A 30 13.31 0.33 -17.30
CA LEU A 30 14.03 1.60 -17.14
C LEU A 30 13.13 2.83 -17.29
N ILE A 31 11.83 2.66 -17.51
CA ILE A 31 10.88 3.75 -17.75
C ILE A 31 9.62 3.56 -16.90
N ASP A 32 8.87 4.64 -16.65
CA ASP A 32 7.52 4.53 -16.09
C ASP A 32 6.56 3.93 -17.13
N ILE A 33 6.49 2.61 -17.14
CA ILE A 33 5.61 1.87 -18.04
C ILE A 33 4.13 2.13 -17.73
N PHE A 34 3.80 2.48 -16.49
CA PHE A 34 2.43 2.69 -16.08
C PHE A 34 1.90 4.00 -16.66
N GLU A 35 2.66 5.08 -16.52
CA GLU A 35 2.38 6.35 -17.18
C GLU A 35 2.34 6.19 -18.71
N LEU A 36 3.29 5.45 -19.28
CA LEU A 36 3.30 5.16 -20.72
C LEU A 36 2.01 4.46 -21.18
N ALA A 37 1.48 3.53 -20.38
CA ALA A 37 0.22 2.82 -20.65
C ALA A 37 -1.01 3.74 -20.60
N LEU A 38 -0.96 4.78 -19.76
CA LEU A 38 -2.00 5.80 -19.63
C LEU A 38 -1.92 6.87 -20.72
N ALA A 39 -0.73 7.15 -21.25
CA ALA A 39 -0.50 8.26 -22.18
C ALA A 39 -1.31 8.18 -23.49
N THR A 40 -1.35 7.02 -24.16
CA THR A 40 -2.06 6.90 -25.46
C THR A 40 -2.66 5.52 -25.70
N ARG A 41 -3.63 5.45 -26.62
CA ARG A 41 -4.15 4.16 -27.11
C ARG A 41 -3.08 3.34 -27.85
N LYS A 42 -2.12 3.99 -28.52
CA LYS A 42 -1.04 3.30 -29.27
C LYS A 42 -0.09 2.59 -28.31
N THR A 43 0.42 3.30 -27.30
CA THR A 43 1.29 2.72 -26.26
C THR A 43 0.61 1.56 -25.56
N ARG A 44 -0.64 1.76 -25.11
CA ARG A 44 -1.45 0.71 -24.46
C ARG A 44 -1.58 -0.57 -25.30
N ARG A 45 -1.80 -0.45 -26.61
CA ARG A 45 -1.89 -1.60 -27.52
C ARG A 45 -0.56 -2.35 -27.63
N VAL A 46 0.56 -1.64 -27.68
CA VAL A 46 1.90 -2.24 -27.72
C VAL A 46 2.20 -2.95 -26.41
N LEU A 47 1.99 -2.31 -25.25
CA LEU A 47 2.26 -2.93 -23.95
C LEU A 47 1.42 -4.20 -23.74
N LYS A 48 0.14 -4.16 -24.16
CA LYS A 48 -0.75 -5.33 -24.11
C LYS A 48 -0.24 -6.53 -24.91
N SER A 49 0.53 -6.34 -25.98
CA SER A 49 1.08 -7.44 -26.77
C SER A 49 2.40 -8.00 -26.22
N LEU A 50 3.09 -7.26 -25.36
CA LEU A 50 4.43 -7.61 -24.87
C LEU A 50 4.44 -8.66 -23.75
N LYS A 51 3.27 -9.04 -23.20
CA LYS A 51 3.15 -10.01 -22.08
C LYS A 51 4.16 -9.70 -20.96
N ILE A 52 4.16 -8.46 -20.51
CA ILE A 52 5.11 -7.98 -19.50
C ILE A 52 4.91 -8.77 -18.20
N PRO A 53 5.99 -9.32 -17.60
CA PRO A 53 5.90 -10.01 -16.32
C PRO A 53 5.64 -8.97 -15.21
N VAL A 54 4.43 -9.02 -14.65
CA VAL A 54 4.06 -8.24 -13.46
C VAL A 54 4.49 -9.01 -12.23
N ASP A 55 5.26 -8.34 -11.35
CA ASP A 55 5.67 -8.90 -10.07
C ASP A 55 4.51 -8.83 -9.06
N HIS A 56 3.94 -7.62 -8.92
CA HIS A 56 2.84 -7.38 -7.99
C HIS A 56 1.87 -6.29 -8.47
N PHE A 57 0.63 -6.44 -8.05
CA PHE A 57 -0.41 -5.42 -8.06
C PHE A 57 -1.18 -5.51 -6.74
N ILE A 58 -0.90 -4.58 -5.82
CA ILE A 58 -1.32 -4.62 -4.42
C ILE A 58 -2.24 -3.44 -4.14
N ILE A 59 -3.43 -3.69 -3.62
CA ILE A 59 -4.33 -2.62 -3.18
C ILE A 59 -3.95 -2.16 -1.77
N GLN A 60 -3.87 -0.84 -1.57
CA GLN A 60 -3.38 -0.21 -0.35
C GLN A 60 -4.48 0.60 0.35
N HIS A 61 -4.64 0.36 1.65
CA HIS A 61 -5.53 1.11 2.55
C HIS A 61 -4.81 1.38 3.87
N LEU A 62 -4.07 2.49 3.93
CA LEU A 62 -3.15 2.80 5.03
C LEU A 62 -3.39 4.21 5.55
N GLU A 63 -3.64 4.33 6.86
CA GLU A 63 -3.80 5.60 7.57
C GLU A 63 -4.80 6.56 6.90
N GLY A 64 -5.91 6.02 6.41
CA GLY A 64 -6.95 6.75 5.68
C GLY A 64 -6.59 7.11 4.23
N LYS A 65 -5.44 6.67 3.73
CA LYS A 65 -5.04 6.79 2.31
C LYS A 65 -5.46 5.53 1.57
N HIS A 66 -5.99 5.71 0.37
CA HIS A 66 -6.45 4.61 -0.47
C HIS A 66 -5.74 4.66 -1.82
N GLY A 67 -5.29 3.52 -2.31
CA GLY A 67 -4.43 3.46 -3.49
C GLY A 67 -4.01 2.05 -3.89
N PHE A 68 -2.95 1.96 -4.67
CA PHE A 68 -2.33 0.71 -5.06
C PHE A 68 -0.82 0.86 -5.30
N SER A 69 -0.11 -0.25 -5.22
CA SER A 69 1.24 -0.43 -5.75
C SER A 69 1.23 -1.38 -6.93
N PHE A 70 1.96 -1.04 -7.99
CA PHE A 70 2.14 -1.87 -9.18
C PHE A 70 3.63 -1.98 -9.51
N GLY A 71 4.13 -3.19 -9.67
CA GLY A 71 5.52 -3.46 -9.99
C GLY A 71 5.67 -4.52 -11.07
N ILE A 72 6.65 -4.34 -11.94
CA ILE A 72 7.07 -5.32 -12.95
C ILE A 72 8.41 -5.91 -12.55
N GLU A 73 8.69 -7.12 -13.02
CA GLU A 73 9.94 -7.81 -12.68
C GLU A 73 11.17 -7.01 -13.15
N GLY A 74 12.06 -6.70 -12.21
CA GLY A 74 13.30 -5.95 -12.47
C GLY A 74 13.13 -4.47 -12.79
N GLY A 75 11.92 -3.91 -12.67
CA GLY A 75 11.63 -2.50 -12.95
C GLY A 75 11.24 -1.69 -11.71
N THR A 76 11.01 -0.39 -11.93
CA THR A 76 10.55 0.55 -10.91
C THR A 76 9.10 0.25 -10.49
N ALA A 77 8.82 0.29 -9.19
CA ALA A 77 7.46 0.20 -8.67
C ALA A 77 6.75 1.55 -8.79
N VAL A 78 5.44 1.53 -8.99
CA VAL A 78 4.58 2.71 -9.01
C VAL A 78 3.60 2.61 -7.87
N SER A 79 3.58 3.62 -7.01
CA SER A 79 2.55 3.81 -6.00
C SER A 79 1.56 4.85 -6.50
N TRP A 80 0.27 4.62 -6.29
CA TRP A 80 -0.77 5.54 -6.72
C TRP A 80 -1.85 5.67 -5.66
N TYR A 81 -2.08 6.89 -5.18
CA TYR A 81 -3.07 7.18 -4.15
C TYR A 81 -4.16 8.13 -4.65
N PHE A 82 -5.28 8.13 -3.94
CA PHE A 82 -6.43 8.99 -4.21
C PHE A 82 -6.67 9.96 -3.06
N VAL A 83 -6.92 11.21 -3.40
CA VAL A 83 -7.25 12.26 -2.43
C VAL A 83 -8.55 12.96 -2.82
N ASP A 84 -9.41 13.21 -1.83
CA ASP A 84 -10.65 13.91 -2.06
C ASP A 84 -10.39 15.41 -2.31
N VAL A 85 -11.12 16.03 -3.24
CA VAL A 85 -10.95 17.45 -3.58
C VAL A 85 -10.99 18.37 -2.34
N PRO A 86 -11.90 18.21 -1.36
CA PRO A 86 -11.91 19.03 -0.14
C PRO A 86 -10.65 18.90 0.72
N GLN A 87 -9.84 17.85 0.54
CA GLN A 87 -8.59 17.61 1.27
C GLN A 87 -7.35 18.12 0.52
N VAL A 88 -7.52 18.60 -0.71
CA VAL A 88 -6.41 19.10 -1.54
C VAL A 88 -5.95 20.46 -1.02
N LYS A 89 -4.68 20.54 -0.58
CA LYS A 89 -4.06 21.77 -0.06
C LYS A 89 -3.72 22.78 -1.17
N ASP A 90 -3.02 22.33 -2.21
CA ASP A 90 -2.72 23.13 -3.40
C ASP A 90 -3.20 22.40 -4.65
N PRO A 91 -4.34 22.82 -5.21
CA PRO A 91 -4.87 22.21 -6.42
C PRO A 91 -3.94 22.36 -7.62
N LYS A 92 -3.05 23.37 -7.65
CA LYS A 92 -2.15 23.64 -8.79
C LYS A 92 -1.08 22.57 -8.99
N ASP A 93 -0.80 21.74 -7.99
CA ASP A 93 0.23 20.73 -8.09
C ASP A 93 -0.17 19.52 -8.96
N PHE A 94 -1.46 19.39 -9.28
CA PHE A 94 -1.97 18.32 -10.12
C PHE A 94 -1.79 18.71 -11.58
N MET A 95 -0.58 18.55 -12.12
CA MET A 95 -0.25 19.04 -13.47
C MET A 95 -0.45 18.00 -14.57
N SER A 96 -0.48 16.72 -14.22
CA SER A 96 -0.66 15.61 -15.16
C SER A 96 -2.14 15.26 -15.32
N PHE A 97 -2.51 14.79 -16.52
CA PHE A 97 -3.88 14.44 -16.85
C PHE A 97 -3.94 13.07 -17.53
N PHE A 98 -4.58 12.12 -16.87
CA PHE A 98 -4.80 10.77 -17.40
C PHE A 98 -6.29 10.48 -17.53
N SER A 99 -6.66 9.67 -18.51
CA SER A 99 -8.05 9.25 -18.72
C SER A 99 -8.15 7.74 -18.91
N ILE A 100 -9.05 7.12 -18.15
CA ILE A 100 -9.35 5.68 -18.22
C ILE A 100 -10.84 5.55 -18.48
N GLU A 101 -11.20 4.98 -19.63
CA GLU A 101 -12.60 4.75 -20.01
C GLU A 101 -13.45 6.04 -20.00
N GLY A 102 -12.81 7.17 -20.30
CA GLY A 102 -13.44 8.49 -20.30
C GLY A 102 -13.48 9.17 -18.93
N ILE A 103 -13.13 8.46 -17.85
CA ILE A 103 -13.01 9.03 -16.50
C ILE A 103 -11.65 9.68 -16.35
N ASP A 104 -11.63 10.88 -15.79
CA ASP A 104 -10.44 11.70 -15.70
C ASP A 104 -9.77 11.62 -14.33
N PHE A 105 -8.45 11.57 -14.37
CA PHE A 105 -7.57 11.48 -13.19
C PHE A 105 -6.53 12.59 -13.24
N PRO A 106 -6.88 13.83 -12.85
CA PRO A 106 -5.90 14.88 -12.61
C PRO A 106 -4.92 14.41 -11.53
N THR A 107 -3.64 14.45 -11.83
CA THR A 107 -2.61 13.73 -11.08
C THR A 107 -1.42 14.62 -10.79
N ARG A 108 -0.94 14.56 -9.55
CA ARG A 108 0.36 15.08 -9.15
C ARG A 108 1.32 13.91 -9.04
N THR A 109 2.47 14.03 -9.68
CA THR A 109 3.57 13.07 -9.55
C THR A 109 4.62 13.67 -8.62
N LYS A 110 4.88 13.01 -7.50
CA LYS A 110 6.01 13.34 -6.63
C LYS A 110 7.24 12.61 -7.14
N ASN A 111 8.25 13.39 -7.53
CA ASN A 111 9.56 12.84 -7.91
C ASN A 111 10.39 12.55 -6.65
N GLN A 112 11.23 11.51 -6.72
CA GLN A 112 12.10 10.93 -5.67
C GLN A 112 12.75 11.87 -4.65
N LYS A 113 12.93 13.17 -4.94
CA LYS A 113 13.65 14.11 -4.05
C LYS A 113 12.89 14.50 -2.78
N GLU A 114 11.61 14.16 -2.66
CA GLU A 114 10.75 14.58 -1.54
C GLU A 114 10.23 13.45 -0.64
N CYS A 115 10.56 12.18 -0.92
CA CYS A 115 10.09 11.04 -0.12
C CYS A 115 11.22 10.48 0.74
N PHE A 116 11.06 10.56 2.07
CA PHE A 116 12.07 10.10 3.04
C PHE A 116 12.00 8.60 3.37
N ASP A 117 11.02 7.84 2.88
CA ASP A 117 10.87 6.43 3.29
C ASP A 117 10.62 5.47 2.11
N HIS A 118 11.54 4.50 2.01
CA HIS A 118 11.40 3.09 1.58
C HIS A 118 10.78 2.69 0.23
N CYS A 119 10.42 3.61 -0.66
CA CYS A 119 9.90 3.25 -1.99
C CYS A 119 10.88 3.65 -3.12
N ASN A 120 11.54 2.67 -3.75
CA ASN A 120 12.18 2.87 -5.06
C ASN A 120 11.08 2.97 -6.14
N GLY A 121 10.39 4.10 -6.22
CA GLY A 121 9.21 4.23 -7.08
C GLY A 121 8.73 5.65 -7.38
N TYR A 122 7.77 5.73 -8.31
CA TYR A 122 7.00 6.96 -8.60
C TYR A 122 5.78 7.01 -7.68
N ASP A 123 5.62 8.11 -6.94
CA ASP A 123 4.44 8.34 -6.10
C ASP A 123 3.46 9.29 -6.80
N ASN A 124 2.36 8.72 -7.29
CA ASN A 124 1.30 9.44 -7.96
C ASN A 124 0.12 9.66 -7.02
N VAL A 125 -0.49 10.85 -7.09
CA VAL A 125 -1.71 11.17 -6.35
C VAL A 125 -2.73 11.73 -7.32
N SER A 126 -3.90 11.10 -7.43
CA SER A 126 -5.03 11.61 -8.22
C SER A 126 -6.17 12.09 -7.35
N ILE A 127 -6.98 13.00 -7.87
CA ILE A 127 -8.15 13.53 -7.18
C ILE A 127 -9.44 12.76 -7.52
N TYR A 128 -10.34 12.69 -6.54
CA TYR A 128 -11.76 12.37 -6.71
C TYR A 128 -12.61 13.40 -5.95
N ASN A 129 -13.92 13.47 -6.21
CA ASN A 129 -14.79 14.49 -5.64
C ASN A 129 -16.03 13.92 -4.95
N SER A 130 -15.93 13.66 -3.64
CA SER A 130 -17.06 13.19 -2.82
C SER A 130 -18.22 14.18 -2.69
N SER A 131 -18.01 15.46 -3.04
CA SER A 131 -19.05 16.47 -2.94
C SER A 131 -20.21 16.25 -3.91
N LYS A 132 -20.01 15.44 -4.96
CA LYS A 132 -21.04 15.15 -5.98
C LYS A 132 -22.17 14.25 -5.47
N HIS A 133 -21.87 13.38 -4.50
CA HIS A 133 -22.85 12.44 -3.92
C HIS A 133 -23.85 13.07 -2.97
N LYS A 134 -23.67 14.35 -2.61
CA LYS A 134 -24.53 15.01 -1.62
C LYS A 134 -25.20 16.23 -2.24
N SER A 135 -26.41 16.05 -2.76
CA SER A 135 -27.25 17.21 -3.07
C SER A 135 -27.45 18.02 -1.77
N GLY A 136 -26.95 19.25 -1.75
CA GLY A 136 -27.13 20.18 -0.62
C GLY A 136 -26.11 20.10 0.53
N TYR A 137 -25.09 19.23 0.50
CA TYR A 137 -24.05 19.22 1.55
C TYR A 137 -22.96 20.25 1.23
N ARG A 138 -23.09 21.44 1.84
CA ARG A 138 -21.93 22.32 2.03
C ARG A 138 -21.21 21.78 3.27
N PRO A 139 -19.93 21.39 3.21
CA PRO A 139 -19.21 21.08 4.45
C PRO A 139 -19.28 22.32 5.36
N PHE A 140 -19.46 22.18 6.68
CA PHE A 140 -19.49 23.32 7.60
C PHE A 140 -18.38 23.16 8.64
N ARG A 141 -17.71 24.25 9.01
CA ARG A 141 -16.82 24.31 10.15
C ARG A 141 -17.63 24.78 11.35
N GLU A 142 -17.66 23.96 12.39
CA GLU A 142 -18.24 24.31 13.69
C GLU A 142 -17.22 25.17 14.47
N THR A 143 -17.63 26.36 14.91
CA THR A 143 -16.80 27.23 15.76
C THR A 143 -17.54 27.47 17.08
N PHE A 144 -16.88 27.10 18.17
CA PHE A 144 -17.38 27.32 19.53
C PHE A 144 -16.89 28.67 20.04
N ASN A 145 -17.82 29.61 20.25
CA ASN A 145 -17.51 30.88 20.89
C ASN A 145 -18.11 30.90 22.29
N VAL A 146 -17.27 31.02 23.32
CA VAL A 146 -17.74 31.26 24.69
C VAL A 146 -18.27 32.68 24.77
N ALA A 147 -19.52 32.85 25.21
CA ALA A 147 -20.12 34.17 25.30
C ALA A 147 -19.47 34.99 26.42
N ASP A 148 -19.20 36.27 26.16
CA ASP A 148 -18.64 37.21 27.14
C ASP A 148 -19.56 37.32 28.36
N ILE A 149 -19.05 36.90 29.52
CA ILE A 149 -19.80 36.76 30.77
C ILE A 149 -20.40 38.08 31.26
N THR A 150 -19.82 39.22 30.85
CA THR A 150 -20.19 40.56 31.32
C THR A 150 -21.41 41.15 30.63
N LYS A 151 -21.89 40.55 29.52
CA LYS A 151 -22.99 41.08 28.69
C LYS A 151 -24.26 40.24 28.71
N ARG A 152 -24.39 39.30 29.65
CA ARG A 152 -25.42 38.25 29.59
C ARG A 152 -26.57 38.47 30.57
N SER A 153 -27.78 38.31 30.07
CA SER A 153 -29.02 38.18 30.86
C SER A 153 -29.16 36.77 31.43
N LYS A 154 -29.71 36.66 32.66
CA LYS A 154 -29.92 35.38 33.37
C LYS A 154 -30.79 34.43 32.51
N GLY A 155 -30.27 33.23 32.18
CA GLY A 155 -31.01 32.17 31.48
C GLY A 155 -30.57 31.80 30.05
N GLN A 156 -29.68 32.55 29.39
CA GLN A 156 -29.19 32.18 28.03
C GLN A 156 -28.12 31.08 28.04
N GLN A 157 -27.73 30.49 26.92
CA GLN A 157 -26.69 29.44 26.87
C GLN A 157 -25.26 30.04 27.01
N TYR A 158 -24.31 29.22 27.49
CA TYR A 158 -22.92 29.63 27.80
C TYR A 158 -21.97 29.63 26.59
N HIS A 159 -22.42 29.11 25.47
CA HIS A 159 -21.66 29.01 24.24
C HIS A 159 -22.58 29.32 23.05
N ASN A 160 -22.03 29.97 22.04
CA ASN A 160 -22.66 30.09 20.74
C ASN A 160 -21.91 29.18 19.77
N VAL A 161 -22.64 28.24 19.18
CA VAL A 161 -22.13 27.39 18.09
C VAL A 161 -22.43 28.11 16.78
N ARG A 162 -21.39 28.41 16.00
CA ARG A 162 -21.54 28.99 14.65
C ARG A 162 -21.11 27.97 13.61
N TYR A 163 -22.03 27.62 12.71
CA TYR A 163 -21.77 26.79 11.53
C TYR A 163 -21.38 27.69 10.36
N THR A 164 -20.10 27.68 9.98
CA THR A 164 -19.63 28.43 8.80
C THR A 164 -19.53 27.47 7.64
N PRO A 165 -20.16 27.72 6.48
CA PRO A 165 -19.94 26.89 5.30
C PRO A 165 -18.44 26.87 4.97
N ILE A 166 -17.85 25.68 4.92
CA ILE A 166 -16.59 25.42 4.24
C ILE A 166 -16.94 25.60 2.76
N THR A 167 -16.73 26.82 2.26
CA THR A 167 -16.42 26.98 0.84
C THR A 167 -15.31 25.99 0.55
N MET A 168 -15.46 25.17 -0.50
CA MET A 168 -14.32 24.53 -1.15
C MET A 168 -13.18 25.53 -1.10
N SER A 169 -12.02 25.11 -0.55
CA SER A 169 -10.86 25.98 -0.32
C SER A 169 -10.86 27.10 -1.35
N GLY A 170 -10.87 28.37 -0.96
CA GLY A 170 -11.02 29.51 -1.88
C GLY A 170 -9.93 29.62 -2.96
N ALA A 171 -9.05 28.62 -3.07
CA ALA A 171 -8.17 28.37 -4.20
C ALA A 171 -8.97 27.85 -5.40
N ALA A 172 -8.75 28.48 -6.56
CA ALA A 172 -9.24 27.97 -7.82
C ALA A 172 -8.70 26.55 -8.07
N LEU A 173 -9.56 25.65 -8.55
CA LEU A 173 -9.17 24.33 -9.07
C LEU A 173 -8.09 24.48 -10.16
N PRO A 174 -7.21 23.48 -10.36
CA PRO A 174 -6.16 23.59 -11.36
C PRO A 174 -6.75 23.73 -12.76
N LYS A 175 -5.96 24.30 -13.67
CA LYS A 175 -6.36 24.44 -15.08
C LYS A 175 -6.67 23.09 -15.76
N CYS A 176 -6.09 22.00 -15.27
CA CYS A 176 -6.33 20.65 -15.78
C CYS A 176 -7.54 19.95 -15.14
N TRP A 177 -8.24 20.61 -14.21
CA TRP A 177 -9.41 20.03 -13.57
C TRP A 177 -10.53 19.84 -14.58
N THR A 178 -11.17 18.68 -14.53
CA THR A 178 -12.36 18.39 -15.32
C THR A 178 -13.50 17.98 -14.40
N PRO A 179 -14.76 18.24 -14.80
CA PRO A 179 -15.91 17.80 -14.01
C PRO A 179 -16.09 16.28 -14.02
N ASN A 180 -15.35 15.54 -14.86
CA ASN A 180 -15.51 14.10 -15.04
C ASN A 180 -14.56 13.23 -14.20
N VAL A 181 -14.22 13.72 -13.01
CA VAL A 181 -13.52 12.94 -11.97
C VAL A 181 -14.48 12.01 -11.23
N PRO A 182 -14.04 10.86 -10.68
CA PRO A 182 -14.86 10.01 -9.84
C PRO A 182 -15.39 10.71 -8.59
N ASP A 183 -16.43 10.13 -7.99
CA ASP A 183 -17.07 10.67 -6.81
C ASP A 183 -16.54 10.03 -5.52
N ASP A 184 -15.84 8.91 -5.61
CA ASP A 184 -15.28 8.17 -4.48
C ASP A 184 -14.01 7.39 -4.88
N TYR A 185 -13.17 7.06 -3.89
CA TYR A 185 -11.92 6.35 -4.13
C TYR A 185 -12.11 4.90 -4.61
N GLN A 186 -13.26 4.26 -4.30
CA GLN A 186 -13.52 2.88 -4.71
C GLN A 186 -13.76 2.82 -6.21
N THR A 187 -14.52 3.78 -6.76
CA THR A 187 -14.67 3.96 -8.20
C THR A 187 -13.32 4.22 -8.87
N CYS A 188 -12.43 5.03 -8.26
CA CYS A 188 -11.07 5.19 -8.76
C CYS A 188 -10.32 3.85 -8.82
N LEU A 189 -10.30 3.09 -7.72
CA LEU A 189 -9.62 1.79 -7.65
C LEU A 189 -10.17 0.82 -8.70
N ASP A 190 -11.48 0.72 -8.84
CA ASP A 190 -12.12 -0.19 -9.78
C ASP A 190 -11.73 0.14 -11.24
N CYS A 191 -11.59 1.42 -11.59
CA CYS A 191 -11.08 1.86 -12.89
C CYS A 191 -9.65 1.38 -13.13
N PHE A 192 -8.76 1.55 -12.16
CA PHE A 192 -7.37 1.13 -12.28
C PHE A 192 -7.23 -0.40 -12.27
N ILE A 193 -8.00 -1.12 -11.46
CA ILE A 193 -8.03 -2.59 -11.46
C ILE A 193 -8.39 -3.12 -12.85
N ARG A 194 -9.50 -2.64 -13.43
CA ARG A 194 -9.90 -3.04 -14.79
C ARG A 194 -8.83 -2.68 -15.82
N PHE A 195 -8.24 -1.49 -15.70
CA PHE A 195 -7.17 -1.06 -16.58
C PHE A 195 -5.97 -2.03 -16.53
N VAL A 196 -5.50 -2.38 -15.34
CA VAL A 196 -4.37 -3.29 -15.14
C VAL A 196 -4.69 -4.69 -15.66
N GLU A 197 -5.88 -5.21 -15.39
CA GLU A 197 -6.35 -6.50 -15.91
C GLU A 197 -6.38 -6.53 -17.44
N VAL A 198 -6.83 -5.45 -18.08
CA VAL A 198 -6.95 -5.37 -19.54
C VAL A 198 -5.59 -5.26 -20.21
N VAL A 199 -4.72 -4.41 -19.68
CA VAL A 199 -3.44 -4.02 -20.31
C VAL A 199 -2.33 -4.98 -19.94
N PHE A 200 -2.16 -5.28 -18.65
CA PHE A 200 -1.04 -6.08 -18.14
C PHE A 200 -1.42 -7.54 -17.86
N LYS A 201 -2.70 -7.91 -18.02
CA LYS A 201 -3.19 -9.29 -17.77
C LYS A 201 -2.93 -9.76 -16.35
N CYS A 202 -2.95 -8.82 -15.41
CA CYS A 202 -2.75 -9.07 -13.99
C CYS A 202 -4.00 -8.67 -13.21
N GLY A 203 -4.55 -9.59 -12.44
CA GLY A 203 -5.55 -9.25 -11.41
C GLY A 203 -4.86 -8.72 -10.15
N VAL A 204 -5.66 -8.36 -9.14
CA VAL A 204 -5.13 -8.00 -7.83
C VAL A 204 -4.37 -9.20 -7.24
N THR A 205 -3.09 -9.00 -6.95
CA THR A 205 -2.21 -10.04 -6.39
C THR A 205 -2.23 -10.04 -4.87
N GLY A 206 -2.55 -8.91 -4.25
CA GLY A 206 -2.51 -8.78 -2.82
C GLY A 206 -3.13 -7.52 -2.27
N TYR A 207 -3.10 -7.43 -0.94
CA TYR A 207 -3.60 -6.28 -0.20
C TYR A 207 -2.62 -5.89 0.91
N HIS A 208 -2.51 -4.59 1.14
CA HIS A 208 -1.73 -4.01 2.23
C HIS A 208 -2.58 -2.98 2.95
N MET A 209 -2.93 -3.24 4.20
CA MET A 209 -3.90 -2.41 4.91
C MET A 209 -3.71 -2.37 6.41
N ASP A 210 -4.24 -1.32 7.02
CA ASP A 210 -4.58 -1.29 8.44
C ASP A 210 -6.09 -1.43 8.64
N ILE A 211 -6.50 -1.86 9.82
CA ILE A 211 -7.90 -2.19 10.14
C ILE A 211 -8.81 -0.97 10.14
N LYS A 212 -8.28 0.22 10.49
CA LYS A 212 -9.06 1.45 10.60
C LYS A 212 -9.34 2.07 9.23
N SER A 213 -8.47 1.81 8.25
CA SER A 213 -8.61 2.32 6.88
C SER A 213 -9.63 1.57 6.03
N VAL A 214 -10.14 0.42 6.48
CA VAL A 214 -11.12 -0.36 5.72
C VAL A 214 -12.44 -0.48 6.49
N PRO A 215 -13.55 0.06 5.94
CA PRO A 215 -14.87 -0.11 6.55
C PRO A 215 -15.23 -1.59 6.67
N ASN A 216 -15.52 -2.05 7.88
CA ASN A 216 -15.84 -3.44 8.18
C ASN A 216 -14.77 -4.41 7.64
N PHE A 217 -13.54 -4.25 8.17
CA PHE A 217 -12.36 -5.05 7.82
C PHE A 217 -12.66 -6.55 7.74
N GLY A 218 -13.36 -7.13 8.72
CA GLY A 218 -13.68 -8.57 8.71
C GLY A 218 -14.47 -9.01 7.48
N LYS A 219 -15.45 -8.21 7.03
CA LYS A 219 -16.20 -8.47 5.79
C LYS A 219 -15.32 -8.33 4.55
N PHE A 220 -14.48 -7.30 4.51
CA PHE A 220 -13.52 -7.11 3.42
C PHE A 220 -12.57 -8.31 3.32
N PHE A 221 -11.92 -8.65 4.43
CA PHE A 221 -10.93 -9.72 4.51
C PHE A 221 -11.53 -11.07 4.12
N THR A 222 -12.72 -11.39 4.64
CA THR A 222 -13.44 -12.61 4.26
C THR A 222 -13.71 -12.66 2.76
N LYS A 223 -14.16 -11.56 2.16
CA LYS A 223 -14.48 -11.51 0.73
C LYS A 223 -13.23 -11.62 -0.14
N ASN A 224 -12.20 -10.85 0.18
CA ASN A 224 -11.08 -10.58 -0.72
C ASN A 224 -9.83 -11.42 -0.44
N VAL A 225 -9.64 -11.88 0.79
CA VAL A 225 -8.47 -12.66 1.21
C VAL A 225 -8.83 -14.13 1.41
N ILE A 226 -9.92 -14.42 2.12
CA ILE A 226 -10.33 -15.80 2.40
C ILE A 226 -10.98 -16.46 1.18
N LYS A 227 -12.00 -15.81 0.61
CA LYS A 227 -12.80 -16.38 -0.48
C LYS A 227 -12.16 -16.26 -1.86
N ASN A 228 -11.36 -15.23 -2.08
CA ASN A 228 -10.64 -15.01 -3.33
C ASN A 228 -9.18 -15.43 -3.15
N SER A 229 -8.54 -15.95 -4.20
CA SER A 229 -7.14 -16.37 -4.14
C SER A 229 -6.21 -15.16 -4.04
N CYS A 230 -5.94 -14.72 -2.82
CA CYS A 230 -4.98 -13.67 -2.50
C CYS A 230 -3.57 -14.27 -2.36
N ARG A 231 -2.58 -13.75 -3.09
CA ARG A 231 -1.19 -14.23 -3.03
C ARG A 231 -0.45 -13.64 -1.84
N THR A 232 -0.66 -12.36 -1.57
CA THR A 232 0.02 -11.64 -0.48
C THR A 232 -0.96 -10.77 0.30
N PHE A 233 -0.94 -10.89 1.63
CA PHE A 233 -1.68 -10.01 2.52
C PHE A 233 -0.71 -9.40 3.54
N GLU A 234 -0.70 -8.07 3.65
CA GLU A 234 0.05 -7.35 4.65
C GLU A 234 -0.89 -6.57 5.56
N LEU A 235 -0.80 -6.85 6.86
CA LEU A 235 -1.47 -6.10 7.92
C LEU A 235 -0.49 -5.11 8.54
N SER A 236 -0.79 -3.83 8.50
CA SER A 236 0.01 -2.78 9.17
C SER A 236 -0.69 -2.23 10.39
N GLY A 237 0.11 -1.88 11.41
CA GLY A 237 -0.36 -1.13 12.56
C GLY A 237 -0.83 0.27 12.16
N VAL A 238 -1.41 0.98 13.11
CA VAL A 238 -1.84 2.37 12.91
C VAL A 238 -1.00 3.28 13.78
N ARG A 239 -0.58 4.42 13.23
CA ARG A 239 0.02 5.49 14.03
C ARG A 239 -1.08 6.39 14.60
N PRO A 240 -1.15 6.58 15.93
CA PRO A 240 -2.03 7.59 16.53
C PRO A 240 -1.68 9.03 16.10
N GLN A 241 -0.39 9.31 15.87
CA GLN A 241 0.17 10.57 15.38
C GLN A 241 1.38 10.25 14.50
N GLU A 242 1.81 11.16 13.63
CA GLU A 242 2.87 10.93 12.63
C GLU A 242 4.16 10.35 13.23
N ASP A 243 4.60 10.86 14.39
CA ASP A 243 5.79 10.39 15.10
C ASP A 243 5.55 9.19 16.04
N SER A 244 4.32 8.68 16.12
CA SER A 244 4.00 7.55 16.99
C SER A 244 4.38 6.21 16.37
N PRO A 245 4.76 5.22 17.19
CA PRO A 245 5.02 3.86 16.70
C PRO A 245 3.76 3.24 16.08
N LEU A 246 3.94 2.42 15.04
CA LEU A 246 2.88 1.60 14.46
C LEU A 246 2.35 0.65 15.52
N THR A 247 1.11 0.87 15.97
CA THR A 247 0.51 0.09 17.05
C THR A 247 -0.63 -0.77 16.50
N MET A 248 -0.70 -2.02 16.94
CA MET A 248 -1.76 -2.96 16.54
C MET A 248 -2.29 -3.71 17.77
N GLU A 249 -3.59 -3.97 17.82
CA GLU A 249 -4.17 -4.76 18.91
C GLU A 249 -3.85 -6.25 18.73
N ALA A 250 -3.54 -6.94 19.82
CA ALA A 250 -3.25 -8.37 19.79
C ALA A 250 -4.41 -9.21 19.22
N TYR A 251 -5.65 -8.80 19.48
CA TYR A 251 -6.85 -9.45 18.93
C TYR A 251 -6.89 -9.41 17.40
N ASP A 252 -6.48 -8.30 16.82
CA ASP A 252 -6.47 -8.11 15.37
C ASP A 252 -5.43 -9.01 14.69
N ILE A 253 -4.27 -9.16 15.33
CA ILE A 253 -3.20 -10.09 14.92
C ILE A 253 -3.71 -11.53 14.96
N ASP A 254 -4.29 -11.94 16.09
CA ASP A 254 -4.81 -13.30 16.28
C ASP A 254 -5.90 -13.65 15.26
N TRP A 255 -6.82 -12.71 15.02
CA TRP A 255 -7.89 -12.90 14.04
C TRP A 255 -7.33 -13.09 12.62
N VAL A 256 -6.36 -12.26 12.18
CA VAL A 256 -5.76 -12.39 10.85
C VAL A 256 -4.91 -13.66 10.74
N LEU A 257 -4.13 -14.02 11.76
CA LEU A 257 -3.37 -15.27 11.78
C LEU A 257 -4.28 -16.49 11.65
N THR A 258 -5.40 -16.49 12.36
CA THR A 258 -6.37 -17.60 12.37
C THR A 258 -7.10 -17.73 11.03
N ASN A 259 -7.39 -16.61 10.36
CA ASN A 259 -8.27 -16.60 9.18
C ASN A 259 -7.52 -16.52 7.84
N THR A 260 -6.20 -16.27 7.81
CA THR A 260 -5.44 -16.20 6.56
C THR A 260 -5.30 -17.59 5.91
N PRO A 261 -5.63 -17.77 4.62
CA PRO A 261 -5.47 -19.05 3.93
C PRO A 261 -4.02 -19.53 3.84
N ILE A 262 -3.83 -20.87 3.83
CA ILE A 262 -2.51 -21.54 3.83
C ILE A 262 -1.58 -21.11 2.67
N ASN A 263 -2.14 -20.71 1.52
CA ASN A 263 -1.38 -20.34 0.33
C ASN A 263 -1.18 -18.82 0.17
N THR A 264 -1.56 -18.03 1.17
CA THR A 264 -1.38 -16.57 1.18
C THR A 264 -0.14 -16.22 2.00
N LYS A 265 0.80 -15.49 1.40
CA LYS A 265 1.93 -14.91 2.15
C LYS A 265 1.40 -13.81 3.06
N LEU A 266 1.43 -14.05 4.37
CA LEU A 266 1.05 -13.08 5.39
C LEU A 266 2.27 -12.30 5.88
N THR A 267 2.19 -10.97 5.86
CA THR A 267 3.13 -10.07 6.54
C THR A 267 2.35 -9.29 7.60
N ILE A 268 2.92 -9.16 8.80
CA ILE A 268 2.39 -8.30 9.86
C ILE A 268 3.47 -7.27 10.19
N ASN A 269 3.11 -6.00 10.11
CA ASN A 269 4.02 -4.87 10.26
C ASN A 269 3.53 -3.94 11.37
N CYS A 270 4.17 -4.02 12.54
CA CYS A 270 3.90 -3.14 13.68
C CYS A 270 5.15 -2.95 14.53
N ASP A 271 5.28 -1.77 15.14
CA ASP A 271 6.35 -1.45 16.08
C ASP A 271 5.97 -1.86 17.52
N ARG A 272 4.66 -1.83 17.85
CA ARG A 272 4.11 -2.17 19.16
C ARG A 272 2.84 -2.98 19.04
N ILE A 273 2.69 -3.96 19.93
CA ILE A 273 1.43 -4.70 20.10
C ILE A 273 0.75 -4.22 21.38
N ALA A 274 -0.48 -3.74 21.26
CA ALA A 274 -1.33 -3.35 22.37
C ALA A 274 -2.18 -4.54 22.87
N GLY A 275 -2.43 -4.56 24.19
CA GLY A 275 -3.21 -5.60 24.86
C GLY A 275 -2.34 -6.63 25.60
N ASN A 276 -2.97 -7.32 26.57
CA ASN A 276 -2.30 -8.36 27.34
C ASN A 276 -2.29 -9.67 26.55
N PHE A 277 -1.10 -10.15 26.19
CA PHE A 277 -0.92 -11.55 25.83
C PHE A 277 -1.02 -12.40 27.09
N LYS A 278 -2.05 -13.23 27.17
CA LYS A 278 -1.89 -14.51 27.84
C LYS A 278 -1.61 -15.51 26.73
N LEU A 279 -0.34 -15.82 26.52
CA LEU A 279 0.03 -16.98 25.73
C LEU A 279 -0.52 -18.20 26.48
N GLU A 280 -1.74 -18.62 26.17
CA GLU A 280 -2.24 -19.92 26.62
C GLU A 280 -1.52 -20.99 25.81
N VAL A 281 -0.29 -21.28 26.25
CA VAL A 281 0.59 -22.33 25.69
C VAL A 281 -0.15 -23.67 25.55
N LYS A 282 -1.22 -23.88 26.31
CA LYS A 282 -2.00 -25.12 26.29
C LYS A 282 -2.75 -25.37 24.99
N THR A 283 -3.31 -24.37 24.30
CA THR A 283 -4.23 -24.64 23.18
C THR A 283 -3.66 -24.38 21.80
N LEU A 284 -2.62 -23.54 21.67
CA LEU A 284 -1.98 -23.29 20.36
C LEU A 284 -1.20 -24.50 19.83
N PHE A 285 -0.73 -25.37 20.73
CA PHE A 285 0.21 -26.45 20.40
C PHE A 285 -0.34 -27.85 20.60
N ASP A 286 -1.59 -28.04 21.01
CA ASP A 286 -2.17 -29.40 21.08
C ASP A 286 -2.23 -30.07 19.69
N ALA A 287 -2.21 -29.27 18.61
CA ALA A 287 -2.11 -29.75 17.23
C ALA A 287 -0.68 -30.05 16.76
N PHE A 288 0.36 -29.62 17.48
CA PHE A 288 1.76 -29.69 17.04
C PHE A 288 2.68 -30.24 18.13
N LYS A 289 3.60 -31.14 17.77
CA LYS A 289 4.60 -31.60 18.73
C LYS A 289 5.56 -30.44 19.02
N THR A 290 5.55 -29.96 20.26
CA THR A 290 6.53 -28.98 20.74
C THR A 290 7.69 -29.69 21.41
N GLU A 291 8.90 -29.23 21.12
CA GLU A 291 10.13 -29.73 21.73
C GLU A 291 11.00 -28.55 22.19
N LYS A 292 12.02 -28.86 22.99
CA LYS A 292 13.05 -27.86 23.32
C LYS A 292 13.69 -27.39 22.02
N CYS A 293 13.85 -26.07 21.87
CA CYS A 293 14.48 -25.49 20.69
C CYS A 293 15.86 -26.12 20.43
N ASP A 294 16.10 -26.54 19.19
CA ASP A 294 17.42 -27.01 18.74
C ASP A 294 18.38 -25.82 18.60
N MET A 295 19.00 -25.47 19.72
CA MET A 295 20.02 -24.43 19.78
C MET A 295 21.31 -24.81 19.01
N LYS A 296 21.44 -26.05 18.53
CA LYS A 296 22.58 -26.49 17.71
C LYS A 296 22.30 -26.39 16.21
N ARG A 297 21.13 -25.88 15.82
CA ARG A 297 20.73 -25.70 14.42
C ARG A 297 21.75 -24.84 13.69
N ARG A 298 22.34 -25.39 12.63
CA ARG A 298 23.23 -24.65 11.72
C ARG A 298 22.39 -23.70 10.88
N MET A 299 22.33 -22.45 11.31
CA MET A 299 21.49 -21.42 10.69
C MET A 299 21.83 -21.14 9.23
N ASP A 300 23.09 -21.31 8.84
CA ASP A 300 23.55 -21.12 7.44
C ASP A 300 22.83 -22.02 6.43
N ASN A 301 22.26 -23.15 6.87
CA ASN A 301 21.49 -24.04 6.02
C ASN A 301 20.09 -23.50 5.66
N TYR A 302 19.68 -22.38 6.25
CA TYR A 302 18.34 -21.84 6.16
C TYR A 302 18.35 -20.41 5.58
N GLU A 303 17.22 -20.01 5.02
CA GLU A 303 16.98 -18.63 4.60
C GLU A 303 17.10 -17.68 5.81
N PRO A 304 17.58 -16.44 5.63
CA PRO A 304 17.72 -15.47 6.72
C PRO A 304 16.40 -15.20 7.46
N THR A 305 16.49 -15.07 8.77
CA THR A 305 15.37 -14.83 9.70
C THR A 305 15.80 -13.82 10.77
N PRO A 306 14.87 -13.20 11.53
CA PRO A 306 15.23 -12.29 12.62
C PRO A 306 16.19 -12.89 13.66
N LEU A 307 16.19 -14.20 13.85
CA LEU A 307 17.12 -14.88 14.77
C LEU A 307 18.57 -14.87 14.25
N HIS A 308 18.81 -14.69 12.94
CA HIS A 308 20.18 -14.63 12.38
C HIS A 308 20.94 -13.37 12.78
N ILE A 309 20.22 -12.37 13.27
CA ILE A 309 20.75 -11.06 13.63
C ILE A 309 21.03 -10.98 15.13
N LEU A 310 20.56 -11.95 15.92
CA LEU A 310 20.75 -12.00 17.37
C LEU A 310 22.07 -12.71 17.69
N SER A 311 23.05 -11.92 18.14
CA SER A 311 24.42 -12.40 18.42
C SER A 311 24.48 -13.42 19.56
N ASP A 312 23.50 -13.41 20.45
CA ASP A 312 23.37 -14.28 21.61
C ASP A 312 22.52 -15.53 21.32
N TRP A 313 22.05 -15.75 20.09
CA TRP A 313 21.14 -16.86 19.75
C TRP A 313 21.59 -18.21 20.29
N TYR A 314 22.88 -18.52 20.25
CA TYR A 314 23.42 -19.81 20.70
C TYR A 314 23.57 -19.92 22.23
N ASP A 315 23.31 -18.85 22.97
CA ASP A 315 23.29 -18.86 24.43
C ASP A 315 21.94 -19.39 24.95
N GLY A 316 21.95 -20.66 25.32
CA GLY A 316 20.78 -21.34 25.89
C GLY A 316 20.30 -20.78 27.23
N THR A 317 21.05 -19.87 27.88
CA THR A 317 20.62 -19.18 29.10
C THR A 317 19.79 -17.93 28.82
N VAL A 318 19.96 -17.31 27.66
CA VAL A 318 19.20 -16.13 27.21
C VAL A 318 17.81 -16.51 26.70
N TYR A 319 17.68 -17.70 26.14
CA TYR A 319 16.45 -18.18 25.51
C TYR A 319 15.86 -19.46 26.16
N PRO A 320 15.66 -19.50 27.50
CA PRO A 320 15.24 -20.71 28.21
C PRO A 320 13.83 -21.20 27.81
N ASN A 321 13.02 -20.27 27.30
CA ASN A 321 11.64 -20.51 26.90
C ASN A 321 11.47 -20.78 25.40
N ALA A 322 12.57 -20.84 24.63
CA ALA A 322 12.50 -21.15 23.21
C ALA A 322 11.93 -22.56 22.97
N ARG A 323 11.01 -22.67 22.02
CA ARG A 323 10.37 -23.94 21.64
C ARG A 323 10.40 -24.12 20.14
N ASP A 324 10.71 -25.34 19.72
CA ASP A 324 10.51 -25.77 18.34
C ASP A 324 9.13 -26.40 18.18
N ILE A 325 8.49 -26.07 17.08
CA ILE A 325 7.21 -26.59 16.64
C ILE A 325 7.48 -27.45 15.41
N HIS A 326 7.12 -28.72 15.50
CA HIS A 326 7.30 -29.66 14.40
C HIS A 326 5.95 -29.94 13.74
N ARG A 327 5.91 -29.72 12.42
CA ARG A 327 4.77 -30.09 11.58
C ARG A 327 5.03 -31.45 10.92
N ARG A 328 3.96 -32.20 10.63
CA ARG A 328 4.05 -33.57 10.09
C ARG A 328 4.77 -33.67 8.75
N ASP A 329 4.82 -32.58 7.98
CA ASP A 329 5.51 -32.50 6.69
C ASP A 329 7.00 -32.16 6.80
N GLY A 330 7.55 -32.19 8.02
CA GLY A 330 8.97 -31.93 8.27
C GLY A 330 9.32 -30.45 8.41
N MET A 331 8.33 -29.54 8.32
CA MET A 331 8.56 -28.12 8.60
C MET A 331 8.79 -27.90 10.09
N THR A 332 9.81 -27.11 10.41
CA THR A 332 10.14 -26.70 11.77
C THR A 332 9.97 -25.20 11.91
N ALA A 333 9.32 -24.75 12.98
CA ALA A 333 9.28 -23.35 13.37
C ALA A 333 9.81 -23.20 14.81
N THR A 334 10.31 -22.02 15.15
CA THR A 334 10.79 -21.71 16.50
C THR A 334 10.05 -20.49 17.02
N ILE A 335 9.62 -20.59 18.29
CA ILE A 335 9.11 -19.47 19.06
C ILE A 335 10.11 -19.11 20.13
N VAL A 336 10.39 -17.81 20.24
CA VAL A 336 11.27 -17.22 21.24
C VAL A 336 10.56 -16.02 21.85
N VAL A 337 10.59 -15.93 23.18
CA VAL A 337 10.24 -14.72 23.90
C VAL A 337 11.55 -14.15 24.45
N HIS A 338 11.88 -12.93 24.06
CA HIS A 338 13.11 -12.25 24.48
C HIS A 338 12.79 -10.80 24.83
N ASN A 339 13.04 -10.40 26.08
CA ASN A 339 12.60 -9.13 26.66
C ASN A 339 11.08 -8.92 26.44
N GLU A 340 10.69 -7.80 25.81
CA GLU A 340 9.30 -7.47 25.45
C GLU A 340 8.91 -7.97 24.05
N CYS A 341 9.77 -8.75 23.39
CA CYS A 341 9.57 -9.19 22.00
C CYS A 341 9.18 -10.67 21.92
N PHE A 342 8.19 -10.94 21.07
CA PHE A 342 7.84 -12.28 20.62
C PHE A 342 8.37 -12.51 19.20
N ILE A 343 9.16 -13.57 19.02
CA ILE A 343 9.79 -13.91 17.75
C ILE A 343 9.29 -15.29 17.32
N PHE A 344 8.59 -15.34 16.19
CA PHE A 344 8.18 -16.57 15.53
C PHE A 344 8.92 -16.70 14.19
N VAL A 345 9.61 -17.82 14.00
CA VAL A 345 10.43 -18.06 12.81
C VAL A 345 10.10 -19.43 12.22
N VAL A 346 9.80 -19.48 10.94
CA VAL A 346 9.72 -20.72 10.16
C VAL A 346 11.05 -20.97 9.48
N TRP A 347 11.58 -22.18 9.64
CA TRP A 347 12.88 -22.54 9.07
C TRP A 347 12.73 -23.09 7.66
N HIS A 348 13.03 -22.26 6.68
CA HIS A 348 13.11 -22.65 5.28
C HIS A 348 14.53 -23.05 4.94
N LYS A 349 14.77 -24.32 4.62
CA LYS A 349 16.10 -24.75 4.14
C LYS A 349 16.40 -24.02 2.82
N LYS A 350 17.63 -23.52 2.67
CA LYS A 350 18.10 -23.00 1.39
C LYS A 350 17.99 -24.10 0.34
N SER A 351 17.40 -23.76 -0.80
CA SER A 351 17.44 -24.64 -1.96
C SER A 351 18.90 -24.81 -2.39
N HIS A 352 19.43 -26.03 -2.36
CA HIS A 352 20.63 -26.34 -3.13
C HIS A 352 20.26 -26.20 -4.60
N LYS A 353 20.52 -25.03 -5.18
CA LYS A 353 20.63 -24.92 -6.63
C LYS A 353 21.77 -25.83 -7.03
N HIS A 354 21.43 -26.97 -7.63
CA HIS A 354 22.36 -27.76 -8.42
C HIS A 354 22.79 -26.98 -9.66
#